data_AF-A0A4V2DDA3-F1
#
_entry.id   AF-A0A4V2DDA3-F1
#
_cell.length_a   1.000
_cell.length_b   1.000
_cell.length_c   1.000
_cell.angle_alpha   90.00
_cell.angle_beta   90.00
_cell.angle_gamma   90.00
#
_symmetry.space_group_name_H-M   'P 1'
#
loop_
_entity.id
_entity.type
_entity.pdbx_description
1 polymer ?
#
loop_
_entity_poly.entity_id
_entity_poly.type
_entity_poly.pdbx_seq_one_letter_code
_entity_poly.pdbx_strand_id
1 'polypeptide(L)'
;MAIRYAGYGLGMMPWIILRTSTGNTLPLSRSLNEAGYEAWTPERTLRRYVRANTPSGKRTIESQIPILPTFVFAQEQFLSELATIANSDRTAHPTFSVFNVDGRVPQIHEGEIAGLRKEEAEAAATINAMHAAESHAAAEKIRIAAIKSASARRRAEQELERDRRAALRRAPIALRDGVEVEVADMPALVGIRGVFERADGPYAHVRFGTRSWKIEGWRVCPAPLNDNAALQSTAA
;
A
#
# COMPACT_ATOMS: atom_id res chain seq x y z
N MET A 1 -26.07 6.00 24.70
CA MET A 1 -26.42 4.60 24.42
C MET A 1 -25.10 3.87 24.14
N ALA A 2 -24.53 3.19 25.14
CA ALA A 2 -23.20 2.59 25.04
C ALA A 2 -23.35 1.08 24.86
N ILE A 3 -23.15 0.59 23.63
CA ILE A 3 -23.13 -0.83 23.31
C ILE A 3 -21.80 -1.37 23.84
N ARG A 4 -21.84 -2.04 24.99
CA ARG A 4 -20.69 -2.79 25.53
C ARG A 4 -20.57 -4.09 24.75
N TYR A 5 -19.68 -4.14 23.76
CA TYR A 5 -19.26 -5.39 23.14
C TYR A 5 -18.38 -6.16 24.15
N ALA A 6 -19.03 -7.05 24.90
CA ALA A 6 -18.35 -7.95 25.82
C ALA A 6 -17.64 -9.07 25.04
N GLY A 7 -16.32 -9.15 25.15
CA GLY A 7 -15.61 -10.43 25.10
C GLY A 7 -14.98 -10.88 23.79
N TYR A 8 -15.07 -10.14 22.69
CA TYR A 8 -14.14 -10.35 21.58
C TYR A 8 -12.82 -9.67 21.94
N GLY A 9 -11.72 -10.42 21.95
CA GLY A 9 -10.39 -9.90 22.31
C GLY A 9 -10.14 -8.57 21.61
N LEU A 10 -9.79 -7.55 22.40
CA LEU A 10 -9.63 -6.13 22.04
C LEU A 10 -8.55 -5.84 20.98
N GLY A 11 -8.20 -6.78 20.10
CA GLY A 11 -6.98 -6.69 19.27
C GLY A 11 -7.05 -7.20 17.84
N MET A 12 -8.23 -7.47 17.25
CA MET A 12 -8.26 -8.03 15.89
C MET A 12 -9.42 -7.58 14.98
N MET A 13 -10.05 -6.43 15.23
CA MET A 13 -10.94 -5.90 14.20
C MET A 13 -10.10 -5.48 13.00
N PRO A 14 -10.46 -5.88 11.77
CA PRO A 14 -9.71 -5.49 10.59
C PRO A 14 -9.96 -4.00 10.29
N TRP A 15 -9.00 -3.42 9.60
CA TRP A 15 -9.04 -2.07 9.09
C TRP A 15 -9.65 -2.07 7.69
N ILE A 16 -10.36 -0.99 7.36
CA ILE A 16 -10.77 -0.65 5.99
C ILE A 16 -9.98 0.57 5.52
N ILE A 17 -9.89 0.77 4.21
CA ILE A 17 -9.25 1.94 3.62
C ILE A 17 -10.30 2.98 3.21
N LEU A 18 -10.06 4.22 3.61
CA LEU A 18 -10.70 5.41 3.10
C LEU A 18 -9.74 6.14 2.15
N ARG A 19 -10.28 6.63 1.03
CA ARG A 19 -9.58 7.44 0.04
C ARG A 19 -10.02 8.89 0.11
N THR A 20 -9.06 9.81 0.09
CA THR A 20 -9.30 11.25 0.06
C THR A 20 -8.29 11.95 -0.84
N SER A 21 -8.44 13.25 -1.04
CA SER A 21 -7.44 14.05 -1.76
C SER A 21 -6.16 14.21 -0.94
N THR A 22 -5.03 14.44 -1.61
CA THR A 22 -3.70 14.49 -0.97
C THR A 22 -3.63 15.43 0.23
N GLY A 23 -4.24 16.62 0.13
CA GLY A 23 -4.26 17.63 1.18
C GLY A 23 -5.17 17.32 2.38
N ASN A 24 -6.08 16.35 2.24
CA ASN A 24 -7.11 16.05 3.23
C ASN A 24 -6.77 14.84 4.11
N THR A 25 -5.69 14.11 3.82
CA THR A 25 -5.31 12.87 4.55
C THR A 25 -5.25 13.05 6.07
N LEU A 26 -4.43 14.01 6.56
CA LEU A 26 -4.31 14.28 8.00
C LEU A 26 -5.56 14.96 8.58
N PRO A 27 -6.15 16.00 7.95
CA PRO A 27 -7.40 16.58 8.41
C PRO A 27 -8.54 15.57 8.57
N LEU A 28 -8.67 14.62 7.63
CA LEU A 28 -9.69 13.58 7.67
C LEU A 28 -9.50 12.66 8.85
N SER A 29 -8.29 12.09 9.00
CA SER A 29 -7.96 11.21 10.13
C SER A 29 -8.26 11.89 11.48
N ARG A 30 -7.86 13.15 11.64
CA ARG A 30 -8.14 13.93 12.88
C ARG A 30 -9.63 14.15 13.10
N SER A 31 -10.33 14.63 12.07
CA SER A 31 -11.77 14.90 12.14
C SER A 31 -12.60 13.65 12.45
N LEU A 32 -12.21 12.50 11.93
CA LEU A 32 -12.84 11.21 12.25
C LEU A 32 -12.58 10.79 13.69
N ASN A 33 -11.33 10.88 14.16
CA ASN A 33 -10.98 10.60 15.56
C ASN A 33 -11.70 11.52 16.55
N GLU A 34 -11.80 12.82 16.24
CA GLU A 34 -12.54 13.79 17.05
C GLU A 34 -14.03 13.46 17.13
N ALA A 35 -14.60 12.82 16.10
CA ALA A 35 -15.98 12.34 16.09
C ALA A 35 -16.16 10.94 16.72
N GLY A 36 -15.08 10.35 17.25
CA GLY A 36 -15.12 9.04 17.93
C GLY A 36 -14.92 7.83 17.02
N TYR A 37 -14.60 8.03 15.74
CA TYR A 37 -14.21 6.95 14.84
C TYR A 37 -12.73 6.64 15.01
N GLU A 38 -12.38 5.38 15.22
CA GLU A 38 -10.97 4.97 15.26
C GLU A 38 -10.39 5.00 13.84
N ALA A 39 -9.67 6.07 13.54
CA ALA A 39 -9.05 6.32 12.25
C ALA A 39 -7.55 6.58 12.42
N TRP A 40 -6.74 6.09 11.48
CA TRP A 40 -5.30 6.25 11.52
C TRP A 40 -4.74 6.42 10.11
N THR A 41 -3.68 7.20 9.99
CA THR A 41 -2.89 7.27 8.76
C THR A 41 -1.44 7.42 9.19
N PRO A 42 -0.50 6.65 8.62
CA PRO A 42 0.89 6.72 9.02
C PRO A 42 1.44 8.11 8.71
N GLU A 43 2.00 8.79 9.71
CA GLU A 43 2.54 10.13 9.56
C GLU A 43 4.04 10.21 9.88
N ARG A 44 4.68 11.26 9.37
CA ARG A 44 6.06 11.62 9.71
C ARG A 44 6.22 13.12 9.81
N THR A 45 7.16 13.57 10.64
CA THR A 45 7.49 14.99 10.75
C THR A 45 8.61 15.36 9.77
N LEU A 46 8.34 16.36 8.93
CA LEU A 46 9.32 16.94 8.00
C LEU A 46 9.81 18.29 8.54
N ARG A 47 11.13 18.44 8.68
CA ARG A 47 11.76 19.75 8.93
C ARG A 47 12.08 20.41 7.58
N ARG A 48 11.44 21.54 7.30
CA ARG A 48 11.69 22.35 6.10
C ARG A 48 12.23 23.73 6.47
N TYR A 49 13.17 24.22 5.68
CA TYR A 49 13.61 25.62 5.78
C TYR A 49 12.67 26.50 4.97
N VAL A 50 12.08 27.49 5.62
CA VAL A 50 11.32 28.54 4.96
C VAL A 50 12.11 29.84 5.01
N ARG A 51 11.96 30.66 3.96
CA ARG A 51 12.48 32.02 3.99
C ARG A 51 11.70 32.81 5.05
N ALA A 52 12.42 33.38 6.01
CA ALA A 52 11.85 34.28 7.00
C ALA A 52 12.23 35.72 6.65
N ASN A 53 11.34 36.67 6.92
CA ASN A 53 11.63 38.11 6.82
C ASN A 53 12.50 38.59 8.00
N THR A 54 13.52 37.81 8.39
CA THR A 54 14.49 38.13 9.44
C THR A 54 15.88 38.31 8.82
N PRO A 55 16.82 39.05 9.47
CA PRO A 55 18.18 39.26 8.95
C PRO A 55 18.95 37.96 8.68
N SER A 56 18.64 36.88 9.40
CA SER A 56 19.20 35.53 9.21
C SER A 56 18.59 34.76 8.01
N GLY A 57 17.50 35.25 7.44
CA GLY A 57 16.89 34.79 6.17
C GLY A 57 16.25 33.40 6.16
N LYS A 58 16.39 32.59 7.22
CA LYS A 58 15.89 31.21 7.26
C LYS A 58 15.30 30.87 8.63
N ARG A 59 14.11 30.25 8.62
CA ARG A 59 13.49 29.61 9.78
C ARG A 59 13.19 28.16 9.46
N THR A 60 13.41 27.26 10.41
CA THR A 60 12.99 25.86 10.30
C THR A 60 11.54 25.74 10.77
N ILE A 61 10.69 25.09 9.97
CA ILE A 61 9.34 24.70 10.35
C ILE A 61 9.24 23.19 10.32
N GLU A 62 8.67 22.64 11.37
CA GLU A 62 8.31 21.23 11.46
C GLU A 62 6.85 21.09 11.02
N SER A 63 6.60 20.15 10.11
CA SER A 63 5.26 19.87 9.61
C SER A 63 5.03 18.37 9.61
N GLN A 64 3.95 17.91 10.21
CA GLN A 64 3.46 16.55 10.00
C GLN A 64 3.00 16.41 8.55
N ILE A 65 3.39 15.31 7.92
CA ILE A 65 2.96 14.91 6.59
C ILE A 65 2.60 13.41 6.60
N PRO A 66 1.61 12.98 5.81
CA PRO A 66 1.31 11.56 5.68
C PRO A 66 2.47 10.84 4.96
N ILE A 67 2.85 9.66 5.47
CA ILE A 67 3.76 8.73 4.79
C ILE A 67 3.05 8.16 3.55
N LEU A 68 1.75 7.90 3.69
CA LEU A 68 0.89 7.36 2.64
C LEU A 68 -0.23 8.37 2.30
N PRO A 69 0.03 9.36 1.44
CA PRO A 69 -0.98 10.35 1.08
C PRO A 69 -2.20 9.70 0.43
N THR A 70 -3.36 10.36 0.56
CA THR A 70 -4.67 9.93 0.03
C THR A 70 -5.33 8.77 0.74
N PHE A 71 -4.67 8.12 1.70
CA PHE A 71 -5.18 6.94 2.38
C PHE A 71 -5.29 7.14 3.90
N VAL A 72 -6.45 6.78 4.44
CA VAL A 72 -6.73 6.72 5.88
C VAL A 72 -7.30 5.35 6.19
N PHE A 73 -6.80 4.70 7.22
CA PHE A 73 -7.31 3.44 7.73
C PHE A 73 -8.37 3.74 8.79
N ALA A 74 -9.49 3.01 8.79
CA ALA A 74 -10.49 3.09 9.84
C ALA A 74 -10.89 1.68 10.28
N GLN A 75 -11.36 1.51 11.51
CA GLN A 75 -11.85 0.20 11.96
C GLN A 75 -13.09 -0.23 11.16
N GLU A 76 -13.14 -1.49 10.75
CA GLU A 76 -14.25 -2.05 9.95
C GLU A 76 -15.61 -1.87 10.62
N GLN A 77 -15.67 -1.92 11.96
CA GLN A 77 -16.93 -1.77 12.69
C GLN A 77 -17.68 -0.47 12.39
N PHE A 78 -16.99 0.55 11.86
CA PHE A 78 -17.57 1.84 11.45
C PHE A 78 -17.93 1.90 9.96
N LEU A 79 -17.79 0.82 9.19
CA LEU A 79 -17.95 0.81 7.74
C LEU A 79 -19.31 1.35 7.28
N SER A 80 -20.41 0.91 7.92
CA SER A 80 -21.77 1.33 7.56
C SER A 80 -22.00 2.84 7.78
N GLU A 81 -21.53 3.35 8.91
CA GLU A 81 -21.62 4.76 9.28
C GLU A 81 -20.75 5.62 8.36
N LEU A 82 -19.50 5.21 8.12
CA LEU A 82 -18.57 5.88 7.22
C LEU A 82 -19.05 5.88 5.77
N ALA A 83 -19.67 4.79 5.30
CA ALA A 83 -20.29 4.74 3.98
C ALA A 83 -21.50 5.69 3.88
N THR A 84 -22.28 5.83 4.96
CA THR A 84 -23.38 6.79 5.02
C THR A 84 -22.87 8.22 4.98
N ILE A 85 -21.83 8.53 5.75
CA ILE A 85 -21.17 9.84 5.75
C ILE A 85 -20.60 10.16 4.36
N ALA A 86 -19.89 9.21 3.73
CA ALA A 86 -19.26 9.41 2.43
C ALA A 86 -20.27 9.73 1.31
N ASN A 87 -21.52 9.26 1.44
CA ASN A 87 -22.60 9.53 0.49
C ASN A 87 -23.46 10.74 0.85
N SER A 88 -23.20 11.41 1.98
CA SER A 88 -23.95 12.60 2.39
C SER A 88 -23.40 13.85 1.69
N ASP A 89 -24.29 14.65 1.12
CA ASP A 89 -23.94 15.94 0.49
C ASP A 89 -23.41 16.98 1.48
N ARG A 90 -23.69 16.80 2.79
CA ARG A 90 -23.30 17.71 3.85
C ARG A 90 -22.68 16.91 5.00
N THR A 91 -21.38 17.07 5.18
CA THR A 91 -20.63 16.43 6.27
C THR A 91 -19.66 17.44 6.89
N ALA A 92 -19.40 17.31 8.18
CA ALA A 92 -18.36 18.08 8.87
C ALA A 92 -16.93 17.59 8.55
N HIS A 93 -16.82 16.43 7.91
CA HIS A 93 -15.55 15.79 7.57
C HIS A 93 -15.07 16.23 6.18
N PRO A 94 -13.74 16.28 5.95
CA PRO A 94 -13.19 16.44 4.61
C PRO A 94 -13.71 15.34 3.67
N THR A 95 -13.93 15.64 2.39
CA THR A 95 -14.46 14.67 1.42
C THR A 95 -13.61 13.39 1.35
N PHE A 96 -14.26 12.23 1.41
CA PHE A 96 -13.63 10.92 1.28
C PHE A 96 -14.57 9.91 0.63
N SER A 97 -14.03 8.74 0.29
CA SER A 97 -14.77 7.57 -0.21
C SER A 97 -14.22 6.31 0.44
N VAL A 98 -15.04 5.27 0.58
CA VAL A 98 -14.56 3.94 1.01
C VAL A 98 -13.85 3.29 -0.18
N PHE A 99 -12.64 2.78 0.03
CA PHE A 99 -11.90 2.08 -1.01
C PHE A 99 -12.59 0.77 -1.36
N ASN A 100 -12.91 0.59 -2.64
CA ASN A 100 -13.60 -0.58 -3.15
C ASN A 100 -12.83 -1.14 -4.36
N VAL A 101 -12.67 -2.46 -4.38
CA VAL A 101 -12.08 -3.23 -5.48
C VAL A 101 -13.07 -4.32 -5.85
N ASP A 102 -13.53 -4.30 -7.10
CA ASP A 102 -14.48 -5.29 -7.64
C ASP A 102 -15.76 -5.49 -6.80
N GLY A 103 -16.32 -4.38 -6.31
CA GLY A 103 -17.53 -4.37 -5.48
C GLY A 103 -17.28 -4.72 -4.01
N ARG A 104 -16.05 -5.01 -3.61
CA ARG A 104 -15.70 -5.42 -2.24
C ARG A 104 -14.82 -4.38 -1.55
N VAL A 105 -15.02 -4.24 -0.23
CA VAL A 105 -14.14 -3.43 0.62
C VAL A 105 -13.05 -4.35 1.18
N PRO A 106 -11.76 -4.10 0.88
CA PRO A 106 -10.68 -4.91 1.44
C PRO A 106 -10.63 -4.77 2.97
N GLN A 107 -10.59 -5.90 3.65
CA GLN A 107 -10.31 -6.00 5.09
C GLN A 107 -8.80 -6.16 5.27
N ILE A 108 -8.20 -5.37 6.14
CA ILE A 108 -6.75 -5.31 6.36
C ILE A 108 -6.47 -5.64 7.82
N HIS A 109 -5.72 -6.70 8.05
CA HIS A 109 -5.37 -7.11 9.40
C HIS A 109 -4.20 -6.28 9.95
N GLU A 110 -4.08 -6.24 11.29
CA GLU A 110 -3.01 -5.49 11.97
C GLU A 110 -1.60 -5.89 11.48
N GLY A 111 -1.39 -7.19 11.18
CA GLY A 111 -0.12 -7.69 10.64
C GLY A 111 0.26 -7.08 9.29
N GLU A 112 -0.73 -6.68 8.47
CA GLU A 112 -0.50 -6.09 7.15
C GLU A 112 -0.12 -4.61 7.25
N ILE A 113 -0.56 -3.90 8.29
CA ILE A 113 -0.17 -2.50 8.56
C ILE A 113 1.02 -2.38 9.51
N ALA A 114 1.50 -3.47 10.10
CA ALA A 114 2.63 -3.48 11.03
C ALA A 114 3.89 -2.84 10.45
N GLY A 115 4.14 -3.02 9.14
CA GLY A 115 5.24 -2.36 8.44
C GLY A 115 5.12 -0.83 8.43
N LEU A 116 3.91 -0.31 8.23
CA LEU A 116 3.63 1.13 8.24
C LEU A 116 3.75 1.71 9.66
N ARG A 117 3.27 0.99 10.68
CA ARG A 117 3.45 1.34 12.11
C ARG A 117 4.93 1.44 12.48
N LYS A 118 5.74 0.47 12.04
CA LYS A 118 7.18 0.47 12.26
C LYS A 118 7.86 1.68 11.61
N GLU A 119 7.51 2.00 10.37
CA GLU A 119 8.07 3.16 9.67
C GLU A 119 7.68 4.49 10.35
N GLU A 120 6.44 4.63 10.80
CA GLU A 120 5.98 5.77 11.61
C GLU A 120 6.79 5.89 12.92
N ALA A 121 6.97 4.79 13.65
CA ALA A 121 7.75 4.76 14.88
C ALA A 121 9.23 5.12 14.66
N GLU A 122 9.86 4.61 13.60
CA GLU A 122 11.24 4.95 13.22
C GLU A 122 11.38 6.43 12.83
N ALA A 123 10.40 6.97 12.11
CA ALA A 123 10.36 8.38 11.74
C ALA A 123 10.22 9.28 12.99
N ALA A 124 9.33 8.93 13.91
CA ALA A 124 9.16 9.62 15.19
C ALA A 124 10.43 9.55 16.05
N ALA A 125 11.05 8.37 16.16
CA ALA A 125 12.30 8.18 16.91
C ALA A 125 13.44 9.05 16.36
N THR A 126 13.56 9.16 15.02
CA THR A 126 14.57 10.02 14.39
C THR A 126 14.38 11.49 14.77
N ILE A 127 13.14 11.98 14.77
CA ILE A 127 12.83 13.38 15.12
C ILE A 127 13.05 13.63 16.60
N ASN A 128 12.62 12.71 17.48
CA ASN A 128 12.87 12.78 18.91
C ASN A 128 14.37 12.80 19.21
N ALA A 129 15.17 11.97 18.52
CA ALA A 129 16.62 11.97 18.65
C ALA A 129 17.25 13.29 18.18
N MET A 130 16.73 13.90 17.12
CA MET A 130 17.16 15.23 16.67
C MET A 130 16.78 16.34 17.66
N HIS A 131 15.65 16.22 18.37
CA HIS A 131 15.25 17.17 19.41
C HIS A 131 16.08 17.01 20.69
N ALA A 132 16.45 15.78 21.04
CA ALA A 132 17.29 15.48 22.20
C ALA A 132 18.77 15.85 21.99
N ALA A 133 19.19 16.14 20.76
CA ALA A 133 20.56 16.51 20.46
C ALA A 133 20.93 17.90 21.02
N GLU A 134 21.95 17.95 21.86
CA GLU A 134 22.43 19.17 22.52
C GLU A 134 23.00 20.22 21.54
N SER A 135 23.36 19.81 20.32
CA SER A 135 23.92 20.70 19.30
C SER A 135 23.36 20.44 17.91
N HIS A 136 23.39 21.48 17.08
CA HIS A 136 23.01 21.38 15.67
C HIS A 136 23.88 20.35 14.91
N ALA A 137 25.19 20.29 15.22
CA ALA A 137 26.09 19.31 14.61
C ALA A 137 25.71 17.87 14.96
N ALA A 138 25.29 17.61 16.20
CA ALA A 138 24.78 16.31 16.63
C ALA A 138 23.46 15.95 15.92
N ALA A 139 22.51 16.89 15.84
CA ALA A 139 21.26 16.69 15.12
C ALA A 139 21.48 16.38 13.62
N GLU A 140 22.42 17.05 12.97
CA GLU A 140 22.75 16.81 11.57
C GLU A 140 23.41 15.44 11.36
N LYS A 141 24.26 15.01 12.30
CA LYS A 141 24.85 13.66 12.27
C LYS A 141 23.78 12.57 12.35
N ILE A 142 22.78 12.74 13.22
CA ILE A 142 21.62 11.83 13.35
C ILE A 142 20.85 11.78 12.03
N ARG A 143 20.55 12.95 11.44
CA ARG A 143 19.85 13.04 10.14
C ARG A 143 20.61 12.31 9.03
N ILE A 144 21.90 12.56 8.90
CA ILE A 144 22.74 11.92 7.86
C ILE A 144 22.78 10.40 8.08
N ALA A 145 22.89 9.93 9.32
CA ALA A 145 22.87 8.51 9.64
C ALA A 145 21.53 7.86 9.24
N ALA A 146 20.39 8.50 9.53
CA ALA A 146 19.06 8.02 9.14
C ALA A 146 18.88 7.95 7.62
N ILE A 147 19.36 8.96 6.87
CA ILE A 147 19.31 8.93 5.39
C ILE A 147 20.15 7.78 4.84
N LYS A 148 21.35 7.55 5.41
CA LYS A 148 22.23 6.46 5.00
C LYS A 148 21.63 5.09 5.29
N SER A 149 21.02 4.88 6.46
CA SER A 149 20.38 3.61 6.80
C SER A 149 19.19 3.31 5.87
N ALA A 150 18.31 4.29 5.64
CA ALA A 150 17.19 4.15 4.70
C ALA A 150 17.67 3.82 3.27
N SER A 151 18.74 4.48 2.81
CA SER A 151 19.33 4.21 1.50
C SER A 151 20.01 2.84 1.41
N ALA A 152 20.55 2.32 2.52
CA ALA A 152 21.08 0.97 2.58
C ALA A 152 19.95 -0.09 2.52
N ARG A 153 18.85 0.11 3.25
CA ARG A 153 17.66 -0.77 3.19
C ARG A 153 17.12 -0.90 1.77
N ARG A 154 16.88 0.25 1.10
CA ARG A 154 16.38 0.26 -0.28
C ARG A 154 17.30 -0.49 -1.25
N ARG A 155 18.62 -0.37 -1.09
CA ARG A 155 19.58 -1.09 -1.92
C ARG A 155 19.51 -2.60 -1.67
N ALA A 156 19.42 -3.02 -0.42
CA ALA A 156 19.28 -4.43 -0.07
C ALA A 156 17.97 -5.03 -0.62
N GLU A 157 16.85 -4.31 -0.52
CA GLU A 157 15.57 -4.73 -1.10
C GLU A 157 15.63 -4.84 -2.63
N GLN A 158 16.24 -3.86 -3.30
CA GLN A 158 16.43 -3.89 -4.75
C GLN A 158 17.33 -5.04 -5.21
N GLU A 159 18.36 -5.35 -4.42
CA GLU A 159 19.25 -6.48 -4.69
C GLU A 159 18.51 -7.81 -4.53
N LEU A 160 17.75 -7.99 -3.43
CA LEU A 160 16.88 -9.15 -3.24
C LEU A 160 15.87 -9.31 -4.37
N GLU A 161 15.22 -8.24 -4.80
CA GLU A 161 14.25 -8.28 -5.90
C GLU A 161 14.92 -8.57 -7.25
N ARG A 162 16.11 -8.01 -7.50
CA ARG A 162 16.91 -8.34 -8.69
C ARG A 162 17.29 -9.80 -8.70
N ASP A 163 17.73 -10.34 -7.56
CA ASP A 163 18.14 -11.73 -7.42
C ASP A 163 16.94 -12.67 -7.55
N ARG A 164 15.79 -12.30 -6.97
CA ARG A 164 14.50 -12.99 -7.16
C ARG A 164 14.11 -13.05 -8.64
N ARG A 165 14.16 -11.91 -9.35
CA ARG A 165 13.86 -11.86 -10.79
C ARG A 165 14.87 -12.66 -11.61
N ALA A 166 16.14 -12.63 -11.25
CA ALA A 166 17.18 -13.41 -11.90
C ALA A 166 16.95 -14.92 -11.70
N ALA A 167 16.54 -15.34 -10.50
CA ALA A 167 16.17 -16.72 -10.20
C ALA A 167 14.94 -17.16 -11.01
N LEU A 168 13.89 -16.34 -11.05
CA LEU A 168 12.68 -16.58 -11.86
C LEU A 168 13.01 -16.72 -13.36
N ARG A 169 13.87 -15.85 -13.91
CA ARG A 169 14.34 -15.95 -15.31
C ARG A 169 15.10 -17.22 -15.64
N ARG A 170 15.77 -17.83 -14.65
CA ARG A 170 16.52 -19.08 -14.82
C ARG A 170 15.65 -20.32 -14.60
N ALA A 171 14.50 -20.18 -13.95
CA ALA A 171 13.61 -21.31 -13.68
C ALA A 171 13.04 -21.86 -15.01
N PRO A 172 13.02 -23.18 -15.20
CA PRO A 172 12.42 -23.79 -16.39
C PRO A 172 10.91 -23.56 -16.41
N ILE A 173 10.37 -23.39 -17.61
CA ILE A 173 8.92 -23.21 -17.81
C ILE A 173 8.25 -24.58 -17.64
N ALA A 174 7.51 -24.75 -16.54
CA ALA A 174 6.79 -25.99 -16.20
C ALA A 174 5.31 -25.93 -16.62
N LEU A 175 5.04 -25.49 -17.86
CA LEU A 175 3.69 -25.39 -18.42
C LEU A 175 3.48 -26.48 -19.48
N ARG A 176 2.24 -26.95 -19.61
CA ARG A 176 1.85 -27.89 -20.68
C ARG A 176 1.24 -27.11 -21.84
N ASP A 177 1.51 -27.56 -23.06
CA ASP A 177 0.93 -27.00 -24.28
C ASP A 177 -0.60 -27.05 -24.21
N GLY A 178 -1.25 -26.00 -24.68
CA GLY A 178 -2.71 -25.85 -24.65
C GLY A 178 -3.29 -25.30 -23.35
N VAL A 179 -2.50 -25.12 -22.29
CA VAL A 179 -2.98 -24.54 -21.02
C VAL A 179 -3.27 -23.05 -21.18
N GLU A 180 -4.39 -22.59 -20.64
CA GLU A 180 -4.69 -21.16 -20.53
C GLU A 180 -3.78 -20.51 -19.50
N VAL A 181 -3.16 -19.41 -19.89
CA VAL A 181 -2.18 -18.67 -19.11
C VAL A 181 -2.51 -17.21 -19.06
N GLU A 182 -2.04 -16.54 -18.02
CA GLU A 182 -2.15 -15.10 -17.83
C GLU A 182 -0.75 -14.47 -17.78
N VAL A 183 -0.60 -13.27 -18.33
CA VAL A 183 0.64 -12.51 -18.24
C VAL A 183 0.66 -11.73 -16.92
N ALA A 184 1.56 -12.11 -16.01
CA ALA A 184 1.66 -11.56 -14.66
C ALA A 184 2.52 -10.28 -14.55
N ASP A 185 3.56 -10.13 -15.38
CA ASP A 185 4.51 -9.00 -15.26
C ASP A 185 4.98 -8.49 -16.63
N MET A 186 4.10 -7.81 -17.34
CA MET A 186 4.42 -7.07 -18.57
C MET A 186 3.45 -5.89 -18.73
N PRO A 187 3.88 -4.62 -18.57
CA PRO A 187 2.95 -3.49 -18.45
C PRO A 187 1.90 -3.36 -19.57
N ALA A 188 2.25 -3.75 -20.80
CA ALA A 188 1.33 -3.67 -21.94
C ALA A 188 0.33 -4.84 -22.03
N LEU A 189 0.61 -5.96 -21.37
CA LEU A 189 -0.14 -7.21 -21.50
C LEU A 189 -0.60 -7.80 -20.16
N VAL A 190 -0.36 -7.11 -19.03
CA VAL A 190 -0.69 -7.65 -17.71
C VAL A 190 -2.18 -7.96 -17.60
N GLY A 191 -2.51 -9.14 -17.10
CA GLY A 191 -3.89 -9.63 -17.00
C GLY A 191 -4.49 -10.17 -18.31
N ILE A 192 -3.79 -10.04 -19.44
CA ILE A 192 -4.25 -10.63 -20.70
C ILE A 192 -4.07 -12.15 -20.64
N ARG A 193 -5.12 -12.87 -20.98
CA ARG A 193 -5.15 -14.33 -21.06
C ARG A 193 -4.88 -14.82 -22.47
N GLY A 194 -4.15 -15.94 -22.57
CA GLY A 194 -3.84 -16.59 -23.82
C GLY A 194 -3.63 -18.09 -23.64
N VAL A 195 -3.31 -18.79 -24.72
CA VAL A 195 -3.03 -20.23 -24.67
C VAL A 195 -1.52 -20.44 -24.82
N PHE A 196 -0.90 -21.12 -23.86
CA PHE A 196 0.51 -21.51 -23.95
C PHE A 196 0.69 -22.53 -25.07
N GLU A 197 1.60 -22.25 -26.01
CA GLU A 197 1.83 -23.12 -27.17
C GLU A 197 3.06 -24.01 -26.99
N ARG A 198 4.18 -23.43 -26.52
CA ARG A 198 5.45 -24.13 -26.30
C ARG A 198 6.45 -23.25 -25.55
N ALA A 199 7.48 -23.88 -24.99
CA ALA A 199 8.67 -23.21 -24.46
C ALA A 199 9.80 -23.12 -25.51
N ASP A 200 10.52 -22.00 -25.52
CA ASP A 200 11.74 -21.75 -26.30
C ASP A 200 12.80 -21.12 -25.36
N GLY A 201 13.57 -21.99 -24.68
CA GLY A 201 14.52 -21.58 -23.66
C GLY A 201 13.83 -20.83 -22.49
N PRO A 202 14.24 -19.60 -22.14
CA PRO A 202 13.60 -18.81 -21.09
C PRO A 202 12.31 -18.11 -21.56
N TYR A 203 11.84 -18.37 -22.78
CA TYR A 203 10.66 -17.73 -23.36
C TYR A 203 9.50 -18.72 -23.52
N ALA A 204 8.29 -18.23 -23.29
CA ALA A 204 7.04 -18.88 -23.62
C ALA A 204 6.47 -18.29 -24.92
N HIS A 205 5.96 -19.15 -25.80
CA HIS A 205 5.09 -18.74 -26.90
C HIS A 205 3.65 -18.82 -26.42
N VAL A 206 2.96 -17.67 -26.40
CA VAL A 206 1.57 -17.55 -25.95
C VAL A 206 0.72 -17.00 -27.08
N ARG A 207 -0.37 -17.70 -27.38
CA ARG A 207 -1.32 -17.29 -28.40
C ARG A 207 -2.44 -16.45 -27.81
N PHE A 208 -2.61 -15.26 -28.36
CA PHE A 208 -3.71 -14.34 -28.09
C PHE A 208 -4.57 -14.24 -29.35
N GLY A 209 -5.73 -14.91 -29.34
CA GLY A 209 -6.58 -15.03 -30.52
C GLY A 209 -5.87 -15.78 -31.65
N THR A 210 -5.57 -15.07 -32.76
CA THR A 210 -4.90 -15.62 -33.95
C THR A 210 -3.39 -15.33 -33.99
N ARG A 211 -2.84 -14.60 -33.02
CA ARG A 211 -1.41 -14.20 -33.01
C ARG A 211 -0.67 -14.88 -31.88
N SER A 212 0.53 -15.38 -32.17
CA SER A 212 1.46 -15.93 -31.17
C SER A 212 2.52 -14.88 -30.82
N TRP A 213 2.80 -14.72 -29.53
CA TRP A 213 3.76 -13.76 -28.99
C TRP A 213 4.82 -14.48 -28.18
N LYS A 214 6.06 -14.02 -28.31
CA LYS A 214 7.19 -14.51 -27.51
C LYS A 214 7.31 -13.66 -26.24
N ILE A 215 7.13 -14.28 -25.08
CA ILE A 215 7.13 -13.62 -23.76
C ILE A 215 8.17 -14.31 -22.87
N GLU A 216 8.82 -13.60 -21.95
CA GLU A 216 9.69 -14.24 -20.96
C GLU A 216 8.85 -15.18 -20.08
N GLY A 217 9.23 -16.46 -19.99
CA GLY A 217 8.40 -17.51 -19.38
C GLY A 217 8.04 -17.26 -17.92
N TRP A 218 8.92 -16.60 -17.16
CA TRP A 218 8.66 -16.24 -15.77
C TRP A 218 7.55 -15.19 -15.59
N ARG A 219 7.15 -14.50 -16.66
CA ARG A 219 6.04 -13.53 -16.66
C ARG A 219 4.70 -14.18 -16.97
N VAL A 220 4.67 -15.49 -17.22
CA VAL A 220 3.48 -16.22 -17.62
C VAL A 220 3.14 -17.21 -16.50
N CYS A 221 1.92 -17.14 -15.97
CA CYS A 221 1.43 -18.08 -14.97
C CYS A 221 0.20 -18.83 -15.52
N PRO A 222 -0.09 -20.05 -15.04
CA PRO A 222 -1.38 -20.68 -15.29
C PRO A 222 -2.50 -19.71 -14.87
N ALA A 223 -3.47 -19.48 -15.75
CA ALA A 223 -4.63 -18.69 -15.36
C ALA A 223 -5.36 -19.44 -14.22
N PRO A 224 -5.84 -18.75 -13.18
CA PRO A 224 -6.66 -19.40 -12.16
C PRO A 224 -7.84 -20.04 -12.88
N LEU A 225 -8.09 -21.32 -12.60
CA LEU A 225 -9.31 -21.99 -13.06
C LEU A 225 -10.48 -21.10 -12.61
N ASN A 226 -11.30 -20.67 -13.55
CA ASN A 226 -12.49 -19.89 -13.22
C ASN A 226 -13.43 -20.83 -12.42
N ASP A 227 -13.28 -20.87 -11.10
CA ASP A 227 -14.12 -21.69 -10.20
C ASP A 227 -15.61 -21.31 -10.31
N ASN A 228 -15.91 -20.13 -10.87
CA ASN A 228 -17.27 -19.70 -11.20
C ASN A 228 -17.98 -20.59 -12.24
N ALA A 229 -17.26 -21.33 -13.09
CA ALA A 229 -17.89 -22.27 -14.03
C ALA A 229 -18.47 -23.50 -13.31
N ALA A 230 -17.85 -23.93 -12.20
CA ALA A 230 -18.33 -25.07 -11.41
C ALA A 230 -19.61 -24.73 -10.61
N LEU A 231 -19.77 -23.48 -10.18
CA LEU A 231 -20.98 -23.02 -9.48
C LEU A 231 -22.18 -22.79 -10.41
N GLN A 232 -21.96 -22.57 -11.72
CA GLN A 232 -23.05 -22.43 -12.69
C GLN A 232 -23.57 -23.77 -13.23
N SER A 233 -22.80 -24.86 -13.13
CA SER A 233 -23.21 -26.18 -13.61
C SER A 233 -24.06 -26.98 -12.62
N THR A 234 -24.21 -26.53 -11.37
CA THR A 234 -25.01 -27.21 -10.32
C THR A 234 -26.39 -26.59 -10.10
N ALA A 235 -26.75 -25.56 -10.87
CA ALA A 235 -28.05 -24.90 -10.82
C ALA A 235 -29.02 -25.33 -11.95
N ALA A 236 -28.79 -26.49 -12.56
CA ALA A 236 -29.65 -27.08 -13.60
C ALA A 236 -30.29 -28.38 -13.12
#